data_AF-A0AAD0YVK8-F1
#
_entry.id   AF-A0AAD0YVK8-F1
#
_cell.length_a   1.000
_cell.length_b   1.000
_cell.length_c   1.000
_cell.angle_alpha   90.00
_cell.angle_beta   90.00
_cell.angle_gamma   90.00
#
_symmetry.space_group_name_H-M   'P 1'
#
loop_
_entity.id
_entity.type
_entity.pdbx_description
1 polymer ?
#
loop_
_entity_poly.entity_id
_entity_poly.type
_entity_poly.pdbx_seq_one_letter_code
_entity_poly.pdbx_strand_id
1 'polypeptide(L)'
;MLVSAWLKKANKLLDTCNYEISIKNGSKPITMAQATTLNELQNDIGSHHGIRQVKYKEAAESLVEMIAMVEAGQKTPPLIQG
;
A
#
# COMPACT_ATOMS: atom_id res chain seq x y z
N MET A 1 7.78 9.28 6.35
CA MET A 1 6.61 9.25 7.28
C MET A 1 7.00 8.53 8.58
N LEU A 2 6.26 8.69 9.69
CA LEU A 2 6.39 7.80 10.87
C LEU A 2 5.88 6.39 10.52
N VAL A 3 6.51 5.34 11.04
CA VAL A 3 6.09 3.94 10.82
C VAL A 3 4.61 3.74 11.20
N SER A 4 4.19 4.26 12.35
CA SER A 4 2.80 4.17 12.81
C SER A 4 1.79 4.83 11.85
N ALA A 5 2.14 6.01 11.33
CA ALA A 5 1.32 6.73 10.36
C ALA A 5 1.29 6.03 8.99
N TRP A 6 2.43 5.46 8.58
CA TRP A 6 2.54 4.68 7.35
C TRP A 6 1.68 3.42 7.42
N LEU A 7 1.78 2.65 8.50
CA LEU A 7 0.98 1.44 8.73
C LEU A 7 -0.52 1.76 8.75
N LYS A 8 -0.92 2.85 9.41
CA LYS A 8 -2.33 3.28 9.41
C LYS A 8 -2.84 3.58 8.01
N LYS A 9 -2.03 4.24 7.19
CA LYS A 9 -2.38 4.60 5.81
C LYS A 9 -2.40 3.37 4.89
N ALA A 10 -1.42 2.48 5.02
CA ALA A 10 -1.34 1.22 4.28
C ALA A 10 -2.52 0.29 4.59
N ASN A 11 -2.82 0.07 5.88
CA ASN A 11 -3.94 -0.76 6.30
C ASN A 11 -5.29 -0.21 5.82
N LYS A 12 -5.51 1.10 5.86
CA LYS A 12 -6.73 1.72 5.33
C LYS A 12 -6.91 1.46 3.83
N LEU A 13 -5.83 1.54 3.06
CA LEU A 13 -5.87 1.23 1.63
C LEU A 13 -6.11 -0.27 1.41
N LEU A 14 -5.47 -1.13 2.20
CA LEU A 14 -5.66 -2.58 2.14
C LEU A 14 -7.11 -2.99 2.46
N ASP A 15 -7.73 -2.40 3.49
CA ASP A 15 -9.15 -2.61 3.80
C ASP A 15 -10.06 -2.24 2.64
N THR A 16 -9.75 -1.12 1.96
CA THR A 16 -10.50 -0.69 0.77
C THR A 16 -10.34 -1.70 -0.36
N CYS A 17 -9.13 -2.21 -0.58
CA CYS A 17 -8.88 -3.24 -1.59
C CYS A 17 -9.62 -4.54 -1.26
N ASN A 18 -9.55 -5.00 -0.01
CA ASN A 18 -10.24 -6.20 0.47
C ASN A 18 -11.76 -6.07 0.34
N TYR A 19 -12.32 -4.89 0.65
CA TYR A 19 -13.73 -4.61 0.42
C TYR A 19 -14.11 -4.76 -1.06
N GLU A 20 -13.38 -4.11 -1.97
CA GLU A 20 -13.61 -4.20 -3.42
C GLU A 20 -13.41 -5.62 -3.98
N ILE A 21 -12.45 -6.37 -3.42
CA ILE A 21 -12.26 -7.78 -3.71
C ILE A 21 -13.48 -8.61 -3.29
N SER A 22 -14.02 -8.35 -2.10
CA SER A 22 -15.18 -9.08 -1.58
C SER A 22 -16.45 -8.87 -2.41
N ILE A 23 -16.64 -7.67 -2.99
CA ILE A 23 -17.85 -7.33 -3.75
C ILE A 23 -17.74 -7.62 -5.26
N LYS A 24 -16.54 -7.54 -5.86
CA LYS A 24 -16.35 -7.60 -7.32
C LYS A 24 -15.13 -8.45 -7.74
N ASN A 25 -14.66 -9.33 -6.87
CA ASN A 25 -13.47 -10.17 -7.08
C ASN A 25 -12.19 -9.37 -7.41
N GLY A 26 -12.19 -8.06 -7.15
CA GLY A 26 -11.04 -7.16 -7.28
C GLY A 26 -10.49 -7.01 -8.69
N SER A 27 -11.29 -7.33 -9.72
CA SER A 27 -10.90 -7.24 -11.13
C SER A 27 -10.82 -5.80 -11.65
N LYS A 28 -11.43 -4.86 -10.91
CA LYS A 28 -11.38 -3.45 -11.24
C LYS A 28 -10.02 -2.84 -10.89
N PRO A 29 -9.52 -1.91 -11.71
CA PRO A 29 -8.40 -1.06 -11.35
C PRO A 29 -8.72 -0.22 -10.11
N ILE A 30 -7.70 0.05 -9.30
CA ILE A 30 -7.79 1.07 -8.27
C ILE A 30 -8.02 2.45 -8.89
N THR A 31 -8.72 3.31 -8.17
CA THR A 31 -8.90 4.72 -8.55
C THR A 31 -7.55 5.45 -8.60
N MET A 32 -7.46 6.55 -9.34
CA MET A 32 -6.24 7.37 -9.37
C MET A 32 -5.80 7.84 -7.99
N ALA A 33 -6.75 8.21 -7.11
CA ALA A 33 -6.43 8.62 -5.74
C ALA A 33 -5.79 7.48 -4.92
N GLN A 34 -6.29 6.26 -5.08
CA GLN A 34 -5.70 5.06 -4.46
C GLN A 34 -4.35 4.71 -5.08
N ALA A 35 -4.18 4.87 -6.40
CA ALA A 35 -2.89 4.67 -7.07
C ALA A 35 -1.83 5.68 -6.58
N THR A 36 -2.20 6.95 -6.42
CA THR A 36 -1.33 7.97 -5.82
C THR A 36 -0.97 7.60 -4.38
N THR A 37 -1.96 7.15 -3.59
CA THR A 37 -1.73 6.69 -2.21
C THR A 37 -0.76 5.51 -2.16
N LEU A 38 -0.94 4.52 -3.04
CA LEU A 38 -0.07 3.34 -3.14
C LEU A 38 1.37 3.75 -3.51
N ASN A 39 1.52 4.63 -4.50
CA ASN A 39 2.82 5.15 -4.92
C ASN A 39 3.51 5.97 -3.81
N GLU A 40 2.77 6.76 -3.05
CA GLU A 40 3.30 7.46 -1.87
C GLU A 40 3.83 6.46 -0.83
N LEU A 41 3.06 5.40 -0.52
CA LEU A 41 3.47 4.36 0.41
C LEU A 41 4.72 3.61 -0.08
N GLN A 42 4.80 3.30 -1.38
CA GLN A 42 5.97 2.68 -2.01
C GLN A 42 7.20 3.59 -1.93
N ASN A 43 7.07 4.87 -2.26
CA ASN A 43 8.18 5.82 -2.19
C ASN A 43 8.68 6.01 -0.75
N ASP A 44 7.76 6.02 0.23
CA ASP A 44 8.08 6.12 1.66
C ASP A 44 8.93 4.94 2.18
N ILE A 45 8.93 3.79 1.49
CA ILE A 45 9.79 2.63 1.80
C ILE A 45 10.97 2.47 0.81
N GLY A 46 11.23 3.50 -0.01
CA GLY A 46 12.32 3.53 -0.98
C GLY A 46 12.03 2.81 -2.30
N SER A 47 10.80 2.35 -2.52
CA SER A 47 10.38 1.66 -3.73
C SER A 47 9.77 2.63 -4.75
N HIS A 48 10.41 2.77 -5.92
CA HIS A 48 10.04 3.76 -6.92
C HIS A 48 9.47 3.10 -8.18
N HIS A 49 8.18 2.76 -8.16
CA HIS A 49 7.50 2.14 -9.31
C HIS A 49 6.68 3.12 -10.16
N GLY A 50 6.48 4.35 -9.67
CA GLY A 50 5.61 5.35 -10.29
C GLY A 50 4.12 5.04 -10.09
N ILE A 51 3.25 5.98 -10.47
CA ILE A 51 1.80 5.82 -10.33
C ILE A 51 1.30 4.86 -11.42
N ARG A 52 0.85 3.67 -11.02
CA ARG A 52 0.15 2.70 -11.89
C ARG A 52 -1.21 2.33 -11.31
N GLN A 53 -2.24 2.35 -12.15
CA GLN A 53 -3.58 1.85 -11.79
C GLN A 53 -3.63 0.33 -11.92
N VAL A 54 -2.99 -0.35 -10.97
CA VAL A 54 -3.09 -1.81 -10.82
C VAL A 54 -4.50 -2.20 -10.38
N LYS A 55 -4.84 -3.49 -10.47
CA LYS A 55 -6.11 -4.01 -9.96
C LYS A 55 -6.13 -4.01 -8.43
N TYR A 56 -7.32 -4.00 -7.84
CA TYR A 56 -7.46 -4.08 -6.37
C TYR A 56 -6.77 -5.31 -5.77
N LYS A 57 -6.77 -6.47 -6.45
CA LYS A 57 -6.03 -7.66 -6.02
C LYS A 57 -4.52 -7.44 -5.98
N GLU A 58 -3.96 -6.93 -7.07
CA GLU A 58 -2.53 -6.65 -7.20
C GLU A 58 -2.08 -5.59 -6.17
N ALA A 59 -2.91 -4.57 -5.94
CA ALA A 59 -2.67 -3.58 -4.90
C ALA A 59 -2.69 -4.21 -3.49
N ALA A 60 -3.66 -5.09 -3.20
CA ALA A 60 -3.76 -5.76 -1.91
C ALA A 60 -2.55 -6.65 -1.63
N GLU A 61 -2.12 -7.46 -2.60
CA GLU A 61 -0.92 -8.30 -2.51
C GLU A 61 0.33 -7.45 -2.21
N SER A 62 0.53 -6.37 -2.97
CA SER A 62 1.65 -5.46 -2.74
C SER A 62 1.60 -4.80 -1.36
N LEU A 63 0.41 -4.40 -0.88
CA LEU A 63 0.25 -3.80 0.44
C LEU A 63 0.57 -4.79 1.56
N VAL A 64 0.14 -6.05 1.45
CA VAL A 64 0.43 -7.09 2.44
C VAL A 64 1.93 -7.31 2.57
N GLU A 65 2.65 -7.42 1.44
CA GLU A 65 4.11 -7.57 1.43
C GLU A 65 4.80 -6.37 2.07
N MET A 66 4.42 -5.15 1.69
CA MET A 66 5.01 -3.93 2.24
C MET A 66 4.75 -3.76 3.73
N ILE A 67 3.53 -4.06 4.20
CA ILE A 67 3.18 -4.02 5.62
C ILE A 67 4.05 -5.01 6.40
N ALA A 68 4.17 -6.25 5.92
CA ALA A 68 4.99 -7.28 6.57
C ALA A 68 6.48 -6.86 6.65
N MET A 69 7.02 -6.24 5.61
CA MET A 69 8.40 -5.71 5.63
C MET A 69 8.58 -4.61 6.69
N VAL A 70 7.64 -3.66 6.77
CA VAL A 70 7.68 -2.55 7.72
C VAL A 70 7.50 -3.05 9.17
N GLU A 71 6.58 -3.98 9.41
CA GLU A 71 6.36 -4.60 10.73
C GLU A 71 7.56 -5.44 11.19
N ALA A 72 8.23 -6.13 10.27
CA ALA A 72 9.45 -6.89 10.57
C ALA A 72 10.66 -6.00 10.89
N GLY A 73 10.53 -4.68 10.79
CA GLY A 73 11.63 -3.74 10.98
C GLY A 73 12.74 -3.91 9.93
N GLN A 74 12.43 -4.55 8.79
CA GLN A 74 13.36 -4.56 7.67
C GLN A 74 13.58 -3.10 7.28
N LYS A 75 14.85 -2.67 7.22
CA LYS A 75 15.22 -1.29 6.94
C LYS A 75 14.56 -0.84 5.64
N THR A 76 13.43 -0.16 5.75
CA THR A 76 12.75 0.57 4.67
C THR A 76 13.02 2.07 4.87
N PRO A 77 14.25 2.56 4.65
CA PRO A 77 14.45 3.99 4.55
C PRO A 77 13.57 4.50 3.39
N PRO A 78 12.90 5.67 3.50
CA PRO A 78 13.03 6.75 4.51
C PRO A 78 12.06 6.74 5.73
N LEU A 79 11.45 5.62 6.13
CA LEU A 79 10.55 5.61 7.29
C LEU A 79 11.29 5.92 8.61
N ILE A 80 10.75 6.87 9.37
CA ILE A 80 11.25 7.24 10.70
C ILE A 80 10.53 6.36 11.72
N GLN A 81 11.27 5.65 12.58
CA GLN A 81 10.67 4.92 13.70
C GLN A 81 9.97 5.89 14.66
N GLY A 82 8.69 5.65 14.93
CA GLY A 82 7.86 6.42 15.86
C GLY A 82 6.36 6.26 15.62
#